data_AF-A0AAW9B786-F1
#
_entry.id   AF-A0AAW9B786-F1
#
_cell.length_a   1.000
_cell.length_b   1.000
_cell.length_c   1.000
_cell.angle_alpha   90.00
_cell.angle_beta   90.00
_cell.angle_gamma   90.00
#
_symmetry.space_group_name_H-M   'P 1'
#
loop_
_entity.id
_entity.type
_entity.pdbx_description
1 polymer ?
#
loop_
_entity_poly.entity_id
_entity_poly.type
_entity_poly.pdbx_seq_one_letter_code
_entity_poly.pdbx_strand_id
1 'polypeptide(L)'
;HLSGPTMGTSYNIKYIEQDGIPTPKALQTEIDRLLEEVNDQMSTYREDSELSRFNQHQTSEPFEVSAQTATVVKEAVRLNGLTLGALDVTVGPLVNLWGFGPEARPDVVPSDE
;
A
#
# COMPACT_ATOMS: atom_id res chain seq x y z
N HIS A 1 -18.17 -10.61 13.99
CA HIS A 1 -17.31 -9.41 13.88
C HIS A 1 -15.88 -9.88 13.99
N LEU A 2 -15.01 -9.39 13.11
CA LEU A 2 -13.60 -9.72 13.00
C LEU A 2 -12.81 -8.41 13.02
N SER A 3 -11.63 -8.43 13.62
CA SER A 3 -10.76 -7.26 13.72
C SER A 3 -9.31 -7.69 13.89
N GLY A 4 -8.39 -6.92 13.33
CA GLY A 4 -6.96 -7.16 13.45
C GLY A 4 -6.13 -5.94 13.01
N PRO A 5 -4.83 -5.93 13.31
CA PRO A 5 -3.92 -4.88 12.85
C PRO A 5 -3.52 -5.09 11.38
N THR A 6 -3.30 -4.02 10.62
CA THR A 6 -2.63 -4.05 9.31
C THR A 6 -2.26 -2.62 8.87
N MET A 7 -1.22 -2.44 8.04
CA MET A 7 -0.87 -1.17 7.39
C MET A 7 -0.76 0.03 8.37
N GLY A 8 -0.19 -0.20 9.57
CA GLY A 8 -0.07 0.83 10.60
C GLY A 8 -1.39 1.24 11.28
N THR A 9 -2.47 0.51 11.03
CA THR A 9 -3.82 0.74 11.56
C THR A 9 -4.50 -0.59 11.92
N SER A 10 -5.84 -0.60 12.03
CA SER A 10 -6.65 -1.79 12.28
C SER A 10 -7.83 -1.88 11.31
N TYR A 11 -8.25 -3.11 10.99
CA TYR A 11 -9.45 -3.37 10.21
C TYR A 11 -10.59 -3.84 11.12
N ASN A 12 -11.83 -3.64 10.64
CA ASN A 12 -13.05 -4.11 11.29
C ASN A 12 -14.02 -4.67 10.24
N ILE A 13 -14.34 -5.95 10.33
CA ILE A 13 -15.21 -6.65 9.38
C ILE A 13 -16.43 -7.20 10.12
N LYS A 14 -17.63 -6.86 9.62
CA LYS A 14 -18.91 -7.37 10.12
C LYS A 14 -19.60 -8.10 8.97
N TYR A 15 -20.10 -9.29 9.27
CA TYR A 15 -20.85 -10.13 8.34
C TYR A 15 -21.96 -10.84 9.11
N ILE A 16 -22.95 -11.34 8.37
CA ILE A 16 -24.06 -12.13 8.91
C ILE A 16 -23.69 -13.60 8.76
N GLU A 17 -23.78 -14.36 9.84
CA GLU A 17 -23.53 -15.80 9.81
C GLU A 17 -24.67 -16.52 9.10
N GLN A 18 -24.33 -17.46 8.22
CA GLN A 18 -25.28 -18.26 7.42
C GLN A 18 -24.77 -19.69 7.32
N ASP A 19 -25.69 -20.65 7.18
CA ASP A 19 -25.29 -22.05 7.00
C ASP A 19 -24.45 -22.23 5.73
N GLY A 20 -23.36 -23.00 5.85
CA GLY A 20 -22.45 -23.29 4.74
C GLY A 20 -21.29 -22.32 4.57
N ILE A 21 -21.18 -21.25 5.37
CA ILE A 21 -20.00 -20.37 5.35
C ILE A 21 -18.87 -20.91 6.26
N PRO A 22 -17.60 -20.56 5.98
CA PRO A 22 -16.48 -20.94 6.85
C PRO A 22 -16.61 -20.34 8.25
N THR A 23 -15.98 -21.01 9.23
CA THR A 23 -15.97 -20.51 10.61
C THR A 23 -15.30 -19.14 10.73
N PRO A 24 -15.66 -18.32 11.75
CA PRO A 24 -15.03 -17.02 11.96
C PRO A 24 -13.49 -17.08 12.00
N LYS A 25 -12.92 -18.15 12.55
CA LYS A 25 -11.47 -18.37 12.61
C LYS A 25 -10.87 -18.62 11.23
N ALA A 26 -11.52 -19.44 10.40
CA ALA A 26 -11.04 -19.70 9.04
C ALA A 26 -11.09 -18.43 8.18
N LEU A 27 -12.15 -17.64 8.30
CA LEU A 27 -12.26 -16.33 7.64
C LEU A 27 -11.18 -15.37 8.10
N GLN A 28 -10.97 -15.25 9.41
CA GLN A 28 -9.93 -14.40 10.01
C GLN A 28 -8.54 -14.75 9.46
N THR A 29 -8.18 -16.04 9.43
CA THR A 29 -6.88 -16.49 8.90
C THR A 29 -6.69 -16.11 7.44
N GLU A 30 -7.71 -16.26 6.59
CA GLU A 30 -7.60 -15.89 5.18
C GLU A 30 -7.56 -14.37 4.97
N ILE A 31 -8.33 -13.61 5.76
CA ILE A 31 -8.28 -12.15 5.75
C ILE A 31 -6.88 -11.65 6.14
N ASP A 32 -6.32 -12.17 7.22
CA ASP A 32 -4.98 -11.79 7.68
C ASP A 32 -3.93 -12.13 6.61
N ARG A 33 -4.04 -13.31 5.97
CA ARG A 33 -3.15 -13.71 4.87
C ARG A 33 -3.22 -12.76 3.68
N LEU A 34 -4.44 -12.40 3.25
CA LEU A 34 -4.64 -11.49 2.11
C LEU A 34 -4.14 -10.08 2.39
N LEU A 35 -4.37 -9.57 3.61
CA LEU A 35 -3.88 -8.26 4.01
C LEU A 35 -2.35 -8.23 4.11
N GLU A 36 -1.74 -9.32 4.54
CA GLU A 36 -0.29 -9.46 4.59
C GLU A 36 0.31 -9.53 3.17
N GLU A 37 -0.32 -10.24 2.26
CA GLU A 37 0.08 -10.26 0.83
C GLU A 37 0.03 -8.86 0.22
N VAL A 38 -0.96 -8.04 0.59
CA VAL A 38 -1.01 -6.63 0.18
C VAL A 38 0.15 -5.82 0.78
N ASN A 39 0.54 -6.07 2.04
CA ASN A 39 1.72 -5.41 2.63
C ASN A 39 3.02 -5.80 1.90
N ASP A 40 3.19 -7.08 1.58
CA ASP A 40 4.35 -7.58 0.83
C ASP A 40 4.42 -7.01 -0.58
N GLN A 41 3.29 -6.66 -1.16
CA GLN A 41 3.25 -6.04 -2.48
C GLN A 41 3.45 -4.52 -2.43
N MET A 42 2.74 -3.81 -1.53
CA MET A 42 2.52 -2.36 -1.69
C MET A 42 2.90 -1.52 -0.47
N SER A 43 3.48 -2.09 0.59
CA SER A 43 3.93 -1.31 1.74
C SER A 43 5.22 -0.54 1.43
N THR A 44 5.18 0.79 1.55
CA THR A 44 6.39 1.64 1.50
C THR A 44 7.25 1.53 2.76
N TYR A 45 6.75 0.90 3.83
CA TYR A 45 7.44 0.75 5.11
C TYR A 45 8.19 -0.60 5.23
N ARG A 46 8.00 -1.52 4.28
CA ARG A 46 8.75 -2.78 4.19
C ARG A 46 9.80 -2.64 3.09
N GLU A 47 11.07 -2.78 3.44
CA GLU A 47 12.18 -2.60 2.49
C GLU A 47 12.17 -3.63 1.35
N ASP A 48 11.63 -4.81 1.61
CA ASP A 48 11.57 -5.96 0.70
C ASP A 48 10.24 -6.08 -0.06
N SER A 49 9.30 -5.15 0.15
CA SER A 49 8.04 -5.17 -0.60
C SER A 49 8.28 -4.99 -2.10
N GLU A 50 7.36 -5.48 -2.93
CA GLU A 50 7.44 -5.29 -4.39
C GLU A 50 7.54 -3.81 -4.76
N LEU A 51 6.76 -2.94 -4.13
CA LEU A 51 6.81 -1.49 -4.34
C LEU A 51 8.16 -0.88 -3.89
N SER A 52 8.71 -1.28 -2.75
CA SER A 52 10.01 -0.78 -2.29
C SER A 52 11.14 -1.24 -3.18
N ARG A 53 11.11 -2.49 -3.67
CA ARG A 53 12.08 -3.00 -4.66
C ARG A 53 11.97 -2.24 -5.98
N PHE A 54 10.77 -1.90 -6.42
CA PHE A 54 10.58 -1.01 -7.57
C PHE A 54 11.18 0.38 -7.32
N ASN A 55 10.95 0.98 -6.15
CA ASN A 55 11.51 2.29 -5.81
C ASN A 55 13.06 2.28 -5.73
N GLN A 56 13.65 1.14 -5.39
CA GLN A 56 15.11 0.93 -5.38
C GLN A 56 15.69 0.63 -6.77
N HIS A 57 14.85 0.36 -7.78
CA HIS A 57 15.28 0.02 -9.12
C HIS A 57 15.74 1.27 -9.89
N GLN A 58 17.02 1.31 -10.29
CA GLN A 58 17.67 2.50 -10.86
C GLN A 58 17.83 2.47 -12.39
N THR A 59 17.29 1.45 -13.06
CA THR A 59 17.41 1.31 -14.52
C THR A 59 16.10 1.67 -15.21
N SER A 60 16.15 1.95 -16.52
CA SER A 60 14.97 2.18 -17.35
C SER A 60 14.35 0.88 -17.88
N GLU A 61 14.91 -0.28 -17.54
CA GLU A 61 14.35 -1.57 -17.95
C GLU A 61 13.01 -1.82 -17.25
N PRO A 62 12.07 -2.54 -17.88
CA PRO A 62 10.83 -2.94 -17.23
C PRO A 62 11.08 -3.72 -15.94
N PHE A 63 10.36 -3.36 -14.88
CA PHE A 63 10.35 -4.10 -13.63
C PHE A 63 9.06 -4.94 -13.55
N GLU A 64 9.21 -6.26 -13.39
CA GLU A 64 8.06 -7.16 -13.27
C GLU A 64 7.36 -6.99 -11.92
N VAL A 65 6.03 -6.98 -11.94
CA VAL A 65 5.17 -6.84 -10.75
C VAL A 65 4.03 -7.83 -10.78
N SER A 66 3.46 -8.10 -9.60
CA SER A 66 2.22 -8.86 -9.46
C SER A 66 1.05 -8.21 -10.19
N ALA A 67 0.05 -9.02 -10.54
CA ALA A 67 -1.17 -8.53 -11.20
C ALA A 67 -1.95 -7.55 -10.30
N GLN A 68 -1.88 -7.75 -8.98
CA GLN A 68 -2.50 -6.92 -7.96
C GLN A 68 -1.87 -5.52 -7.95
N THR A 69 -0.54 -5.42 -7.86
CA THR A 69 0.17 -4.13 -7.95
C THR A 69 -0.09 -3.45 -9.29
N ALA A 70 -0.03 -4.19 -10.40
CA ALA A 70 -0.34 -3.63 -11.72
C ALA A 70 -1.76 -3.05 -11.80
N THR A 71 -2.74 -3.70 -11.15
CA THR A 71 -4.12 -3.21 -11.09
C THR A 71 -4.21 -1.90 -10.34
N VAL A 72 -3.55 -1.79 -9.18
CA VAL A 72 -3.54 -0.57 -8.36
C VAL A 72 -2.83 0.58 -9.07
N VAL A 73 -1.65 0.32 -9.66
CA VAL A 73 -0.89 1.33 -10.42
C VAL A 73 -1.70 1.84 -11.62
N LYS A 74 -2.35 0.93 -12.36
CA LYS A 74 -3.19 1.30 -13.50
C LYS A 74 -4.33 2.22 -13.09
N GLU A 75 -4.98 1.94 -11.95
CA GLU A 75 -6.06 2.77 -11.44
C GLU A 75 -5.55 4.12 -10.93
N ALA A 76 -4.39 4.15 -10.27
CA ALA A 76 -3.75 5.39 -9.83
C ALA A 76 -3.44 6.32 -11.02
N VAL A 77 -2.88 5.78 -12.11
CA VAL A 77 -2.61 6.54 -13.35
C VAL A 77 -3.91 7.05 -13.99
N ARG A 78 -4.96 6.22 -14.02
CA ARG A 78 -6.28 6.63 -14.52
C ARG A 78 -6.86 7.79 -13.71
N LEU A 79 -6.79 7.70 -12.38
CA LEU A 79 -7.28 8.72 -11.47
C LEU A 79 -6.43 10.00 -11.52
N ASN A 80 -5.12 9.90 -11.74
CA ASN A 80 -4.26 11.07 -12.01
C ASN A 80 -4.81 11.88 -13.19
N GLY A 81 -5.09 11.23 -14.32
CA GLY A 81 -5.68 11.90 -15.49
C GLY A 81 -7.07 12.48 -15.20
N LEU A 82 -7.93 11.74 -14.49
CA LEU A 82 -9.28 12.20 -14.15
C LEU A 82 -9.29 13.40 -13.20
N THR A 83 -8.31 13.47 -12.31
CA THR A 83 -8.16 14.53 -11.30
C THR A 83 -7.26 15.67 -11.74
N LEU A 84 -6.86 15.70 -13.02
CA LEU A 84 -5.93 16.70 -13.58
C LEU A 84 -4.62 16.80 -12.77
N GLY A 85 -4.11 15.66 -12.32
CA GLY A 85 -2.87 15.56 -11.56
C GLY A 85 -3.02 15.69 -10.05
N ALA A 86 -4.21 15.95 -9.51
CA ALA A 86 -4.38 16.12 -8.06
C ALA A 86 -4.10 14.82 -7.26
N LEU A 87 -4.37 13.66 -7.84
CA LEU A 87 -3.89 12.38 -7.31
C LEU A 87 -2.65 11.94 -8.09
N ASP A 88 -1.48 12.05 -7.47
CA ASP A 88 -0.22 11.58 -8.05
C ASP A 88 0.51 10.67 -7.05
N VAL A 89 0.69 9.40 -7.41
CA VAL A 89 1.34 8.40 -6.55
C VAL A 89 2.88 8.45 -6.62
N THR A 90 3.44 9.31 -7.47
CA THR A 90 4.90 9.50 -7.62
C THR A 90 5.48 10.55 -6.69
N VAL A 91 4.64 11.23 -5.89
CA VAL A 91 5.05 12.26 -4.92
C VAL A 91 5.79 11.71 -3.68
N GLY A 92 6.17 10.43 -3.68
CA GLY A 92 6.92 9.76 -2.61
C GLY A 92 8.13 10.56 -2.10
N PRO A 93 9.00 11.11 -2.98
CA PRO A 93 10.12 11.95 -2.54
C PRO A 93 9.67 13.20 -1.75
N LEU A 94 8.57 13.84 -2.14
CA LEU A 94 8.02 15.00 -1.41
C LEU A 94 7.41 14.57 -0.06
N VAL A 95 6.71 13.44 -0.04
CA VAL A 95 6.15 12.86 1.20
C VAL A 95 7.25 12.55 2.21
N ASN A 96 8.38 12.00 1.75
CA ASN A 96 9.56 11.72 2.57
C ASN A 96 10.22 13.01 3.06
N LEU A 97 10.43 13.98 2.15
CA LEU A 97 11.04 15.28 2.47
C LEU A 97 10.32 16.01 3.61
N TRP A 98 8.98 15.93 3.64
CA TRP A 98 8.15 16.56 4.68
C TRP A 98 7.92 15.67 5.91
N GLY A 99 8.57 14.51 6.02
CA GLY A 99 8.52 13.62 7.19
C GLY A 99 7.21 12.83 7.35
N PHE A 100 6.42 12.71 6.28
CA PHE A 100 5.18 11.91 6.26
C PHE A 100 5.38 10.48 5.76
N GLY A 101 6.57 10.17 5.22
CA GLY A 101 6.93 8.85 4.72
C GLY A 101 7.65 7.96 5.75
N PRO A 102 8.25 6.85 5.29
CA PRO A 102 9.07 5.96 6.11
C PRO A 102 10.44 6.56 6.48
N GLU A 103 10.92 7.57 5.75
CA GLU A 103 12.18 8.25 6.05
C GLU A 103 12.09 9.14 7.29
N ALA A 104 13.24 9.42 7.92
CA ALA A 104 13.33 10.17 9.16
C ALA A 104 12.67 11.56 9.06
N ARG A 105 12.06 12.02 10.16
CA ARG A 105 11.40 13.32 10.22
C ARG A 105 12.43 14.43 10.46
N PRO A 106 12.67 15.32 9.49
CA PRO A 106 13.46 16.51 9.77
C PRO A 106 12.66 17.46 10.67
N ASP A 107 13.29 18.01 11.71
CA ASP A 107 12.70 19.06 12.56
C ASP A 107 12.79 20.45 11.91
N VAL A 108 13.43 20.55 10.74
CA VAL A 108 13.64 21.77 9.98
C VAL A 108 12.78 21.72 8.72
N VAL A 109 12.08 22.82 8.45
CA VAL A 109 11.30 23.00 7.22
C VAL A 109 12.24 22.91 6.01
N PRO A 110 11.95 22.08 4.99
CA PRO A 110 12.72 22.04 3.74
C PRO A 110 12.86 23.41 3.10
N SER A 111 13.98 23.68 2.44
CA SER A 111 14.18 24.87 1.62
C SER A 111 13.27 24.86 0.39
N ASP A 112 13.04 26.04 -0.19
CA ASP A 112 12.35 26.19 -1.48
C ASP A 112 13.21 25.71 -2.68
N GLU A 113 14.51 25.51 -2.45
CA GLU A 113 15.51 24.91 -3.35
C GLU A 113 15.82 23.47 -2.94
#